data_AF-B7QMW3-F1
#
_entry.id   AF-B7QMW3-F1
#
_cell.length_a   1.000
_cell.length_b   1.000
_cell.length_c   1.000
_cell.angle_alpha   90.00
_cell.angle_beta   90.00
_cell.angle_gamma   90.00
#
_symmetry.space_group_name_H-M   'P 1'
#
loop_
_entity.id
_entity.type
_entity.pdbx_description
1 polymer ?
#
loop_
_entity_poly.entity_id
_entity_poly.type
_entity_poly.pdbx_seq_one_letter_code
_entity_poly.pdbx_strand_id
1 'polypeptide(L)' 'VYDAYYKPHRGKYGFQLAPVLNRPKSRGYVRLKTTDPHGKPLINPNYLSHPEEVEAAAFG' A
#
# COMPACT_ATOMS: atom_id res chain seq x y z
N VAL A 1 3.24 -18.89 -9.01
CA VAL A 1 2.26 -18.51 -7.97
C VAL A 1 0.87 -18.31 -8.55
N TYR A 2 0.66 -17.38 -9.49
CA TYR A 2 -0.66 -17.13 -10.09
C TYR A 2 -1.34 -18.38 -10.68
N ASP A 3 -0.72 -19.01 -11.68
CA ASP A 3 -1.32 -20.15 -12.38
C ASP A 3 -1.51 -21.38 -11.49
N ALA A 4 -0.56 -21.64 -10.60
CA ALA A 4 -0.59 -22.81 -9.72
C ALA A 4 -1.61 -22.67 -8.58
N TYR A 5 -1.89 -21.45 -8.11
CA TYR A 5 -2.72 -21.22 -6.92
C TYR A 5 -4.04 -20.51 -7.24
N TYR A 6 -4.02 -19.41 -8.00
CA TYR A 6 -5.20 -18.57 -8.20
C TYR A 6 -6.08 -19.01 -9.37
N LYS A 7 -5.49 -19.46 -10.48
CA LYS A 7 -6.23 -19.86 -11.70
C LYS A 7 -7.28 -20.96 -11.45
N PRO A 8 -7.03 -22.01 -10.65
CA PRO A 8 -8.02 -23.07 -10.39
C PRO A 8 -9.21 -22.66 -9.49
N HIS A 9 -9.13 -21.50 -8.84
CA HIS A 9 -10.15 -21.00 -7.90
C HIS A 9 -10.99 -19.85 -8.49
N ARG A 10 -10.70 -19.43 -9.73
CA ARG A 10 -11.51 -18.43 -10.43
C ARG A 10 -12.98 -18.86 -10.52
N GLY A 11 -13.88 -17.92 -10.22
CA GLY A 11 -15.33 -18.14 -10.26
C GLY A 11 -15.91 -18.90 -9.07
N LYS A 12 -15.08 -19.33 -8.10
CA LYS A 12 -15.54 -19.93 -6.85
C LYS A 12 -15.73 -18.85 -5.77
N TYR A 13 -16.58 -19.13 -4.80
CA TYR A 13 -16.75 -18.26 -3.63
C TYR A 13 -15.45 -18.20 -2.80
N GLY A 14 -15.19 -17.02 -2.23
CA GLY A 14 -14.07 -16.78 -1.35
C GLY A 14 -14.29 -15.51 -0.54
N PHE A 15 -13.40 -15.25 0.40
CA PHE A 15 -13.37 -14.02 1.18
C PHE A 15 -11.96 -13.43 1.14
N GLN A 16 -11.87 -12.11 1.32
CA GLN A 16 -10.62 -11.38 1.39
C GLN A 16 -10.51 -10.71 2.77
N LEU A 17 -9.35 -10.86 3.40
CA LEU A 17 -8.97 -10.06 4.56
C LEU A 17 -8.04 -8.95 4.07
N ALA A 18 -8.38 -7.70 4.35
CA ALA A 18 -7.63 -6.52 3.93
C ALA A 18 -7.39 -5.59 5.14
N PRO A 19 -6.48 -5.96 6.06
CA PRO A 19 -6.14 -5.11 7.19
C PRO A 19 -5.49 -3.81 6.71
N VAL A 20 -5.83 -2.71 7.37
CA VAL A 20 -5.28 -1.38 7.09
C VAL A 20 -4.83 -0.71 8.39
N LEU A 21 -3.66 -0.07 8.35
CA LEU A 21 -3.15 0.70 9.49
C LEU A 21 -3.88 2.04 9.57
N ASN A 22 -4.79 2.19 10.55
CA ASN A 22 -5.66 3.36 10.66
C ASN A 22 -4.96 4.63 11.17
N ARG A 23 -3.82 4.50 11.85
CA ARG A 23 -3.08 5.61 12.46
C ARG A 23 -1.58 5.48 12.24
N PRO A 24 -1.10 5.57 10.99
CA PRO A 24 0.33 5.58 10.74
C PRO A 24 0.97 6.81 11.41
N LYS A 25 2.12 6.60 12.04
CA LYS A 25 3.07 7.63 12.48
C LYS A 25 3.87 8.17 11.29
N SER A 26 4.11 7.34 10.27
CA SER A 26 4.83 7.71 9.03
C SER A 26 4.22 8.90 8.33
N ARG A 27 5.10 9.81 7.89
CA ARG A 27 4.74 11.02 7.15
C ARG A 27 5.52 11.08 5.85
N GLY A 28 4.78 11.17 4.75
CA GLY A 28 5.29 11.38 3.41
C GLY A 28 5.11 12.83 2.94
N TYR A 29 5.29 13.05 1.65
CA TYR A 29 5.05 14.34 1.00
C TYR A 29 4.52 14.20 -0.43
N VAL A 30 3.88 15.25 -0.88
CA VAL A 30 3.59 15.52 -2.29
C VAL A 30 4.21 16.88 -2.65
N ARG A 31 5.00 16.94 -3.72
CA ARG A 31 5.68 18.17 -4.16
C ARG A 31 5.55 18.33 -5.67
N LEU A 32 5.55 19.57 -6.15
CA LEU A 32 5.67 19.84 -7.57
C LEU A 32 7.03 19.33 -8.07
N LYS A 33 7.02 18.55 -9.15
CA LYS A 33 8.24 18.12 -9.83
C LYS A 33 8.75 19.18 -10.80
N THR A 34 7.82 19.88 -11.43
CA THR A 34 8.02 20.83 -12.52
C THR A 34 7.11 22.03 -12.34
N THR A 35 7.36 23.11 -13.08
CA THR A 35 6.50 24.29 -13.12
C THR A 35 5.28 24.13 -14.05
N ASP A 36 5.27 23.11 -14.92
CA ASP A 36 4.10 22.77 -15.74
C ASP A 36 2.91 22.34 -14.85
N PRO A 37 1.74 23.01 -14.92
CA PRO A 37 0.55 22.67 -14.14
C PRO A 37 -0.03 21.29 -14.49
N HIS A 38 0.31 20.72 -15.64
CA HIS A 38 -0.10 19.36 -16.04
C HIS A 38 0.99 18.30 -15.75
N GLY A 39 2.14 18.73 -15.24
CA GLY A 39 3.24 17.85 -14.86
C GLY A 39 2.88 16.95 -13.69
N LYS A 40 3.33 15.68 -13.74
CA LYS A 40 3.12 14.73 -12.64
C LYS A 40 3.90 15.17 -11.39
N PRO A 41 3.30 15.13 -10.18
CA PRO A 41 3.99 15.50 -8.95
C PRO A 41 5.01 14.43 -8.52
N LEU A 42 5.89 14.81 -7.61
CA LEU A 42 6.67 13.86 -6.80
C LEU A 42 5.80 13.41 -5.63
N ILE A 43 5.64 12.09 -5.48
CA ILE A 43 4.90 11.48 -4.38
C ILE A 43 5.87 10.56 -3.66
N ASN A 44 6.12 10.85 -2.39
CA ASN A 44 6.79 9.91 -1.49
C ASN A 44 5.87 9.65 -0.30
N PRO A 45 5.16 8.51 -0.27
CA PRO A 45 4.26 8.21 0.84
C PRO A 45 5.00 7.88 2.15
N ASN A 46 6.27 7.47 2.07
CA ASN A 46 7.10 7.08 3.21
C ASN A 46 6.44 6.00 4.10
N TYR A 47 5.78 5.01 3.50
CA TYR A 47 5.08 3.94 4.21
C TYR A 47 6.05 3.08 5.03
N LEU A 48 5.59 2.65 6.22
CA LEU A 48 6.32 1.73 7.11
C LEU A 48 7.69 2.26 7.54
N SER A 49 7.88 3.58 7.51
CA SER A 49 9.15 4.21 7.89
C SER A 49 9.34 4.29 9.41
N HIS A 50 8.26 4.14 10.19
CA HIS A 50 8.37 3.97 11.65
C HIS A 50 8.44 2.48 12.00
N PRO A 51 9.38 2.07 12.86
CA PRO A 51 9.63 0.66 13.17
C PRO A 51 8.39 -0.05 13.75
N GLU A 52 7.59 0.65 14.57
CA GLU A 52 6.37 0.11 15.17
C GLU A 52 5.28 -0.25 14.13
N GLU A 53 5.30 0.37 12.94
CA GLU A 53 4.31 0.10 11.90
C GLU A 53 4.55 -1.22 11.19
N VAL A 54 5.80 -1.66 11.10
CA VAL A 54 6.16 -2.96 10.51
C VAL A 54 5.59 -4.09 11.38
N GLU A 55 5.69 -3.93 12.70
CA GLU A 55 5.15 -4.88 13.67
C GLU A 55 3.61 -4.90 13.63
N ALA A 56 2.97 -3.73 13.69
CA ALA A 56 1.51 -3.61 13.61
C ALA A 56 0.95 -4.18 12.29
N ALA A 57 1.63 -3.98 11.16
CA ALA A 57 1.20 -4.53 9.88
C ALA A 57 1.37 -6.06 9.77
N ALA A 58 2.37 -6.63 10.45
CA ALA A 58 2.64 -8.06 10.42
C ALA A 58 1.71 -8.86 11.34
N PHE A 59 1.34 -8.31 12.49
CA PHE A 59 0.68 -9.07 13.56
C PHE A 59 -0.73 -8.60 13.92
N GLY A 60 -1.14 -7.39 13.50
CA GLY A 60 -2.47 -6.84 13.76
C GLY A 60 -2.62 -6.21 15.15
#